data_AF-A0A3C0WF00-F1
#
_entry.id   AF-A0A3C0WF00-F1
#
_cell.length_a   1.000
_cell.length_b   1.000
_cell.length_c   1.000
_cell.angle_alpha   90.00
_cell.angle_beta   90.00
_cell.angle_gamma   90.00
#
_symmetry.space_group_name_H-M   'P 1'
#
loop_
_entity.id
_entity.type
_entity.pdbx_description
1 polymer ?
#
loop_
_entity_poly.entity_id
_entity_poly.type
_entity_poly.pdbx_seq_one_letter_code
_entity_poly.pdbx_strand_id
1 'polypeptide(L)'
;MITVPVSAVELKLNKGDHVVLIGNTLAERFQYFGYFESLLHKEFTDLDLVIRNQGYCGDEVRFRPRSLDFGSPESHLTAAEADVILAFFGFNESFKGPAGLDEYRQELQAFIDDTRSQKYNGQS
;
A
#
# COMPACT_ATOMS: atom_id res chain seq x y z
N MET A 1 7.40 -10.49 -29.11
CA MET A 1 7.73 -10.13 -27.71
C MET A 1 7.76 -8.62 -27.63
N ILE A 2 6.79 -8.00 -26.96
CA ILE A 2 6.83 -6.56 -26.67
C ILE A 2 7.52 -6.43 -25.31
N THR A 3 8.80 -6.06 -25.31
CA THR A 3 9.51 -5.65 -24.10
C THR A 3 9.08 -4.23 -23.78
N VAL A 4 8.13 -4.07 -22.86
CA VAL A 4 7.84 -2.77 -22.27
C VAL A 4 9.07 -2.39 -21.44
N PRO A 5 9.73 -1.26 -21.70
CA PRO A 5 10.80 -0.79 -20.84
C PRO A 5 10.15 -0.35 -19.52
N VAL A 6 10.21 -1.21 -18.51
CA VAL A 6 9.95 -0.79 -17.13
C VAL A 6 11.16 0.04 -16.72
N SER A 7 11.07 1.35 -16.91
CA SER A 7 11.93 2.30 -16.19
C SER A 7 11.49 2.24 -14.73
N ALA A 8 12.01 1.27 -13.98
CA ALA A 8 11.79 1.20 -12.55
C ALA A 8 12.46 2.42 -11.92
N VAL A 9 11.65 3.34 -11.40
CA VAL A 9 12.17 4.38 -10.50
C VAL A 9 12.69 3.65 -9.27
N GLU A 10 13.97 3.87 -8.95
CA GLU A 10 14.58 3.30 -7.75
C GLU A 10 13.87 3.85 -6.51
N LEU A 11 13.31 2.95 -5.70
CA LEU A 11 12.74 3.30 -4.40
C LEU A 11 13.90 3.52 -3.43
N LYS A 12 14.09 4.76 -3.00
CA LYS A 12 15.07 5.11 -1.96
C LYS A 12 14.37 5.17 -0.62
N LEU A 13 14.85 4.37 0.32
CA LEU A 13 14.42 4.37 1.72
C LEU A 13 15.42 5.19 2.54
N ASN A 14 14.91 5.99 3.46
CA ASN A 14 15.72 6.74 4.42
C ASN A 14 15.67 6.09 5.80
N LYS A 15 16.58 6.54 6.65
CA LYS A 15 16.63 6.08 8.03
C LYS A 15 15.39 6.59 8.79
N GLY A 16 14.69 5.67 9.45
CA GLY A 16 13.49 5.95 10.22
C GLY A 16 12.21 6.00 9.39
N ASP A 17 12.23 5.61 8.11
CA ASP A 17 11.01 5.60 7.29
C ASP A 17 9.96 4.63 7.84
N HIS A 18 8.72 5.10 7.87
CA HIS A 18 7.53 4.31 8.18
C HIS A 18 6.96 3.71 6.89
N VAL A 19 7.20 2.41 6.71
CA VAL A 19 6.70 1.64 5.56
C VAL A 19 5.37 0.98 5.93
N VAL A 20 4.29 1.44 5.31
CA VAL A 20 2.93 0.98 5.58
C VAL A 20 2.40 0.13 4.43
N LEU A 21 2.05 -1.12 4.73
CA LEU A 21 1.42 -2.03 3.79
C LEU A 21 -0.09 -1.88 3.86
N ILE A 22 -0.75 -1.71 2.71
CA ILE A 22 -2.21 -1.62 2.60
C ILE A 22 -2.72 -2.54 1.49
N GLY A 23 -4.00 -2.90 1.55
CA GLY A 23 -4.66 -3.63 0.48
C GLY A 23 -5.30 -4.92 0.98
N ASN A 24 -5.51 -5.84 0.04
CA ASN A 24 -6.34 -7.02 0.27
C ASN A 24 -5.61 -8.15 1.02
N THR A 25 -6.16 -9.35 0.89
CA THR A 25 -5.65 -10.59 1.48
C THR A 25 -4.14 -10.77 1.31
N LEU A 26 -3.51 -10.37 0.19
CA LEU A 26 -2.06 -10.52 0.06
C LEU A 26 -1.29 -9.70 1.12
N ALA A 27 -1.67 -8.44 1.32
CA ALA A 27 -1.07 -7.59 2.36
C ALA A 27 -1.37 -8.16 3.76
N GLU A 28 -2.62 -8.54 4.01
CA GLU A 28 -3.06 -9.14 5.28
C GLU A 28 -2.25 -10.40 5.62
N ARG A 29 -1.89 -11.24 4.63
CA ARG A 29 -1.09 -12.46 4.87
C ARG A 29 0.29 -12.17 5.45
N PHE A 30 0.88 -11.01 5.17
CA PHE A 30 2.14 -10.62 5.79
C PHE A 30 2.02 -10.33 7.29
N GLN A 31 0.82 -10.13 7.84
CA GLN A 31 0.60 -10.00 9.29
C GLN A 31 0.78 -11.34 10.02
N TYR A 32 0.47 -12.45 9.37
CA TYR A 32 0.54 -13.78 9.99
C TYR A 32 1.96 -14.33 10.03
N PHE A 33 2.79 -13.92 9.07
CA PHE A 33 4.16 -14.39 8.92
C PHE A 33 5.10 -13.20 8.75
N GLY A 34 5.83 -12.86 9.81
CA GLY A 34 6.76 -11.73 9.86
C GLY A 34 8.03 -11.89 9.00
N TYR A 35 8.02 -12.77 7.99
CA TYR A 35 9.16 -13.00 7.11
C TYR A 35 9.53 -11.77 6.31
N PHE A 36 8.52 -11.06 5.78
CA PHE A 36 8.76 -9.87 4.97
C PHE A 36 9.46 -8.77 5.78
N GLU A 37 8.91 -8.43 6.93
CA GLU A 37 9.50 -7.46 7.87
C GLU A 37 10.89 -7.90 8.34
N SER A 38 11.07 -9.16 8.72
CA SER A 38 12.38 -9.68 9.16
C SER A 38 13.44 -9.59 8.06
N LEU A 39 13.07 -9.88 6.82
CA LEU A 39 13.97 -9.75 5.67
C LEU A 39 14.32 -8.29 5.40
N LEU A 40 13.36 -7.37 5.49
CA LEU A 40 13.65 -5.94 5.35
C LEU A 40 14.64 -5.45 6.39
N HIS A 41 14.44 -5.79 7.68
CA HIS A 41 15.39 -5.43 8.73
C HIS A 41 16.76 -6.08 8.56
N LYS A 42 16.81 -7.31 8.01
CA LYS A 42 18.07 -8.00 7.73
C LYS A 42 18.85 -7.35 6.59
N GLU A 43 18.17 -6.93 5.52
CA GLU A 43 18.83 -6.33 4.35
C GLU A 43 19.16 -4.84 4.59
N PHE A 44 18.34 -4.14 5.38
CA PHE A 44 18.48 -2.70 5.66
C PHE A 44 18.77 -2.43 7.14
N THR A 45 19.85 -3.02 7.66
CA THR A 45 20.19 -2.97 9.10
C THR A 45 20.37 -1.55 9.65
N ASP A 46 20.82 -0.62 8.81
CA ASP A 46 21.22 0.73 9.24
C ASP A 46 20.07 1.75 9.16
N LEU A 47 18.95 1.36 8.54
CA LEU A 47 17.83 2.25 8.26
C LEU A 47 16.80 2.33 9.39
N ASP A 48 16.79 1.42 10.36
CA ASP A 48 15.84 1.48 11.50
C ASP A 48 14.38 1.71 11.05
N LEU A 49 13.95 0.93 10.05
CA LEU A 49 12.64 1.10 9.41
C LEU A 49 11.50 0.75 10.38
N VAL A 50 10.38 1.46 10.28
CA VAL A 50 9.16 1.10 11.02
C VAL A 50 8.16 0.47 10.05
N ILE A 51 7.92 -0.84 10.19
CA ILE A 51 6.99 -1.55 9.33
C ILE A 51 5.60 -1.62 9.99
N ARG A 52 4.57 -1.17 9.28
CA ARG A 52 3.17 -1.29 9.71
C ARG A 52 2.35 -1.98 8.64
N ASN A 53 1.45 -2.86 9.05
CA ASN A 53 0.58 -3.56 8.11
C ASN A 53 -0.88 -3.30 8.44
N GLN A 54 -1.56 -2.59 7.53
CA GLN A 54 -2.98 -2.26 7.58
C GLN A 54 -3.78 -3.01 6.52
N GLY A 55 -3.24 -4.10 5.96
CA GLY A 55 -3.94 -4.97 5.04
C GLY A 55 -5.16 -5.62 5.69
N TYR A 56 -6.25 -5.72 4.93
CA TYR A 56 -7.49 -6.33 5.38
C TYR A 56 -8.15 -7.09 4.22
N CYS A 57 -8.63 -8.31 4.50
CA CYS A 57 -9.28 -9.11 3.49
C CYS A 57 -10.50 -8.39 2.86
N GLY A 58 -10.66 -8.56 1.55
CA GLY A 58 -11.77 -7.93 0.81
C GLY A 58 -11.56 -6.47 0.42
N ASP A 59 -10.43 -5.86 0.73
CA ASP A 59 -10.14 -4.49 0.28
C ASP A 59 -10.00 -4.39 -1.25
N GLU A 60 -10.68 -3.42 -1.81
CA GLU A 60 -10.46 -2.88 -3.16
C GLU A 60 -9.91 -1.44 -3.04
N VAL A 61 -9.48 -0.86 -4.16
CA VAL A 61 -8.97 0.52 -4.20
C VAL A 61 -9.96 1.49 -3.54
N ARG A 62 -11.24 1.45 -3.93
CA ARG A 62 -12.29 2.35 -3.44
C ARG A 62 -13.24 1.72 -2.44
N PHE A 63 -13.40 0.40 -2.44
CA PHE A 63 -14.29 -0.30 -1.52
C PHE A 63 -13.50 -1.02 -0.43
N ARG A 64 -13.67 -0.61 0.83
CA ARG A 64 -13.02 -1.26 1.98
C ARG A 64 -14.06 -1.60 3.03
N PRO A 65 -14.42 -2.88 3.20
CA PRO A 65 -15.45 -3.27 4.16
C PRO A 65 -14.91 -3.05 5.58
N ARG A 66 -15.48 -2.07 6.29
CA ARG A 66 -15.13 -1.75 7.68
C ARG A 66 -16.39 -1.63 8.53
N SER A 67 -16.23 -1.87 9.83
CA SER A 67 -17.27 -1.57 10.81
C SER A 67 -17.60 -0.07 10.80
N LEU A 68 -18.82 0.26 11.21
CA LEU A 68 -19.22 1.65 11.43
C LEU A 68 -18.22 2.32 12.40
N ASP A 69 -17.88 3.58 12.14
CA ASP A 69 -16.95 4.40 12.93
C ASP A 69 -15.50 3.86 13.04
N PHE A 70 -15.07 3.00 12.12
CA PHE A 70 -13.68 2.50 12.11
C PHE A 70 -12.63 3.60 11.85
N GLY A 71 -13.01 4.66 11.12
CA GLY A 71 -12.10 5.70 10.64
C GLY A 71 -11.90 5.63 9.13
N SER A 72 -11.22 6.64 8.59
CA SER A 72 -10.89 6.69 7.15
C SER A 72 -9.50 6.09 6.90
N PRO A 73 -9.24 5.52 5.71
CA PRO A 73 -7.90 5.08 5.33
C PRO A 73 -6.80 6.12 5.58
N GLU A 74 -7.09 7.38 5.27
CA GLU A 74 -6.17 8.50 5.44
C GLU A 74 -5.85 8.72 6.92
N SER A 75 -6.86 8.66 7.79
CA SER A 75 -6.63 8.81 9.23
C SER A 75 -5.73 7.71 9.81
N HIS A 76 -5.83 6.48 9.32
CA HIS A 76 -4.96 5.38 9.74
C HIS A 76 -3.55 5.52 9.17
N LEU A 77 -3.40 6.02 7.95
CA LEU A 77 -2.09 6.31 7.36
C LEU A 77 -1.40 7.47 8.08
N THR A 78 -2.13 8.54 8.42
CA THR A 78 -1.62 9.65 9.25
C THR A 78 -1.21 9.16 10.63
N ALA A 79 -2.03 8.34 11.29
CA ALA A 79 -1.70 7.80 12.61
C ALA A 79 -0.48 6.86 12.59
N ALA A 80 -0.19 6.25 11.44
CA ALA A 80 1.02 5.45 11.23
C ALA A 80 2.21 6.27 10.73
N GLU A 81 2.06 7.59 10.53
CA GLU A 81 3.08 8.50 10.02
C GLU A 81 3.72 8.01 8.72
N ALA A 82 2.90 7.50 7.79
CA ALA A 82 3.40 6.80 6.61
C ALA A 82 4.34 7.66 5.72
N ASP A 83 5.57 7.19 5.51
CA ASP A 83 6.53 7.74 4.53
C ASP A 83 6.45 6.99 3.20
N VAL A 84 6.31 5.67 3.28
CA VAL A 84 6.28 4.77 2.11
C VAL A 84 5.06 3.88 2.20
N ILE A 85 4.21 3.91 1.18
CA ILE A 85 3.00 3.08 1.11
C ILE A 85 3.21 1.97 0.08
N LEU A 86 3.16 0.72 0.53
CA LEU A 86 3.12 -0.46 -0.34
C LEU A 86 1.66 -0.91 -0.50
N ALA A 87 1.08 -0.64 -1.68
CA ALA A 87 -0.33 -0.89 -1.96
C ALA A 87 -0.56 -2.17 -2.77
N PHE A 88 -1.34 -3.10 -2.22
CA PHE A 88 -1.65 -4.40 -2.80
C PHE A 88 -3.14 -4.48 -3.21
N PHE A 89 -3.47 -3.89 -4.37
CA PHE A 89 -4.81 -3.90 -4.96
C PHE A 89 -4.83 -4.60 -6.32
N GLY A 90 -6.03 -4.96 -6.82
CA GLY A 90 -6.24 -5.50 -8.17
C GLY A 90 -6.80 -6.92 -8.20
N PHE A 91 -6.57 -7.74 -7.17
CA PHE A 91 -7.06 -9.13 -7.17
C PHE A 91 -8.59 -9.19 -7.05
N ASN A 92 -9.18 -8.41 -6.15
CA ASN A 92 -10.62 -8.39 -5.95
C ASN A 92 -11.33 -7.73 -7.15
N GLU A 93 -10.74 -6.65 -7.67
CA GLU A 93 -11.22 -5.92 -8.83
C GLU A 93 -11.17 -6.78 -10.11
N SER A 94 -10.24 -7.73 -10.19
CA SER A 94 -10.12 -8.64 -11.35
C SER A 94 -11.34 -9.53 -11.57
N PHE A 95 -12.17 -9.77 -10.54
CA PHE A 95 -13.40 -10.55 -10.68
C PHE A 95 -14.46 -9.86 -11.54
N LYS A 96 -14.36 -8.53 -11.74
CA LYS A 96 -15.19 -7.80 -12.72
C LYS A 96 -14.83 -8.13 -14.18
N GLY A 97 -13.71 -8.85 -14.41
CA GLY A 97 -13.23 -9.22 -15.73
C GLY A 97 -12.83 -8.00 -16.58
N PRO A 98 -12.68 -8.18 -17.91
CA PRO A 98 -12.26 -7.10 -18.81
C PRO A 98 -13.16 -5.86 -18.76
N ALA A 99 -14.45 -6.03 -18.42
CA ALA A 99 -15.41 -4.94 -18.33
C ALA A 99 -15.10 -3.96 -17.17
N GLY A 100 -14.44 -4.42 -16.10
CA GLY A 100 -14.07 -3.57 -14.96
C GLY A 100 -12.70 -2.91 -15.07
N LEU A 101 -11.95 -3.16 -16.15
CA LEU A 101 -10.56 -2.71 -16.27
C LEU A 101 -10.42 -1.19 -16.36
N ASP A 102 -11.31 -0.53 -17.09
CA ASP A 102 -11.25 0.93 -17.25
C ASP A 102 -11.67 1.65 -15.97
N GLU A 103 -12.66 1.12 -15.24
CA GLU A 103 -13.04 1.58 -13.90
C GLU A 103 -11.85 1.43 -12.94
N TYR A 104 -11.25 0.24 -12.85
CA TYR A 104 -10.11 -0.03 -11.98
C TYR A 104 -8.93 0.93 -12.25
N ARG A 105 -8.62 1.20 -13.52
CA ARG A 105 -7.54 2.15 -13.88
C ARG A 105 -7.85 3.56 -13.37
N GLN A 106 -9.09 4.02 -13.52
CA GLN A 106 -9.50 5.34 -13.06
C GLN A 106 -9.46 5.44 -11.54
N GLU A 107 -9.97 4.42 -10.84
CA GLU A 107 -9.95 4.35 -9.39
C GLU A 107 -8.52 4.32 -8.84
N LEU A 108 -7.65 3.51 -9.44
CA LEU A 108 -6.24 3.40 -9.07
C LEU A 108 -5.49 4.71 -9.32
N GLN A 109 -5.72 5.35 -10.46
CA GLN A 109 -5.09 6.64 -10.77
C GLN A 109 -5.52 7.71 -9.75
N ALA A 110 -6.82 7.82 -9.48
CA ALA A 110 -7.32 8.74 -8.47
C ALA A 110 -6.74 8.43 -7.09
N PHE A 111 -6.64 7.15 -6.71
CA PHE A 111 -6.01 6.75 -5.45
C PHE A 111 -4.54 7.18 -5.37
N ILE A 112 -3.75 6.99 -6.44
CA ILE A 112 -2.34 7.41 -6.50
C ILE A 112 -2.23 8.93 -6.38
N ASP A 113 -3.05 9.67 -7.10
CA ASP A 113 -3.03 11.14 -7.10
C ASP A 113 -3.45 11.69 -5.73
N ASP A 114 -4.53 11.15 -5.16
CA ASP A 114 -4.99 11.50 -3.80
C ASP A 114 -3.88 11.22 -2.78
N THR A 115 -3.31 10.00 -2.78
CA THR A 115 -2.27 9.59 -1.82
C THR A 115 -1.02 10.47 -1.92
N ARG A 116 -0.60 10.85 -3.13
CA ARG A 116 0.56 11.73 -3.35
C ARG A 116 0.34 13.18 -2.96
N SER A 117 -0.92 13.61 -2.86
CA SER A 117 -1.26 14.96 -2.41
C SER A 117 -1.22 15.11 -0.88
N GLN A 118 -1.22 13.99 -0.16
CA GLN A 118 -1.27 13.96 1.29
C GLN A 118 0.12 13.90 1.91
N LYS A 119 0.22 14.41 3.14
CA LYS A 119 1.45 14.36 3.95
C LYS A 119 1.19 13.62 5.25
N TYR A 120 1.27 12.30 5.23
CA TYR A 120 0.83 11.48 6.36
C TYR A 120 1.74 11.60 7.58
N ASN A 121 3.05 11.77 7.39
CA ASN A 121 4.03 12.07 8.45
C ASN A 121 4.10 13.58 8.81
N GLY A 122 3.29 14.43 8.16
CA GLY A 122 3.31 15.89 8.32
C GLY A 122 4.40 16.65 7.53
N GLN A 123 5.30 15.95 6.82
CA GLN A 123 6.41 16.54 6.07
C GLN A 123 6.30 16.29 4.55
N SER A 124 6.08 15.04 4.17
CA SER A 124 6.13 14.50 2.81
C SER A 124 4.87 13.73 2.44
#